data_AF-A0A954B7H6-F1
#
_entry.id   AF-A0A954B7H6-F1
#
_cell.length_a   1.000
_cell.length_b   1.000
_cell.length_c   1.000
_cell.angle_alpha   90.00
_cell.angle_beta   90.00
_cell.angle_gamma   90.00
#
_symmetry.space_group_name_H-M   'P 1'
#
loop_
_entity.id
_entity.type
_entity.pdbx_description
1 polymer ?
#
loop_
_entity_poly.entity_id
_entity_poly.type
_entity_poly.pdbx_seq_one_letter_code
_entity_poly.pdbx_strand_id
1 'polypeptide(L)' 'MGRIIILAIALAGLWLLLSGYFDKPLLLGFGAASVALSVWLAVRAGVLDGEGVPEGLMPGVFIYWFWLFVEIG' A
#
# COMPACT_ATOMS: atom_id res chain seq x y z
N MET A 1 8.35 12.45 1.33
CA MET A 1 7.26 12.52 0.32
C MET A 1 7.04 11.22 -0.45
N GLY A 2 8.07 10.50 -0.92
CA GLY A 2 7.87 9.25 -1.69
C GLY A 2 7.05 8.16 -0.97
N ARG A 3 7.19 8.01 0.35
CA ARG A 3 6.45 7.00 1.14
C ARG A 3 4.92 7.17 1.09
N ILE A 4 4.42 8.41 1.07
CA ILE A 4 2.98 8.71 0.97
C ILE A 4 2.45 8.21 -0.38
N ILE A 5 3.22 8.45 -1.45
CA ILE A 5 2.86 8.04 -2.81
C ILE A 5 2.82 6.52 -2.92
N ILE A 6 3.82 5.83 -2.35
CA ILE A 6 3.86 4.36 -2.33
C ILE A 6 2.65 3.78 -1.58
N LEU A 7 2.33 4.32 -0.39
CA LEU A 7 1.15 3.89 0.36
C LEU A 7 -0.14 4.14 -0.41
N ALA A 8 -0.29 5.31 -1.04
CA ALA A 8 -1.47 5.62 -1.84
C ALA A 8 -1.64 4.65 -3.01
N ILE A 9 -0.55 4.34 -3.73
CA ILE A 9 -0.56 3.38 -4.84
C ILE A 9 -0.88 1.97 -4.33
N ALA A 10 -0.29 1.54 -3.22
CA ALA A 10 -0.55 0.24 -2.63
C ALA A 10 -2.02 0.09 -2.18
N LEU A 11 -2.57 1.11 -1.51
CA LEU A 11 -3.98 1.15 -1.10
C LEU A 11 -4.93 1.16 -2.30
N ALA A 12 -4.63 1.95 -3.33
CA ALA A 12 -5.42 1.97 -4.57
C ALA A 12 -5.37 0.62 -5.30
N GLY A 13 -4.18 0.01 -5.42
CA GLY A 13 -3.99 -1.30 -6.01
C GLY A 13 -4.70 -2.40 -5.23
N LEU A 14 -4.60 -2.40 -3.89
CA LEU A 14 -5.31 -3.32 -3.01
C LEU A 14 -6.82 -3.20 -3.19
N TRP A 15 -7.34 -1.97 -3.18
CA TRP A 15 -8.77 -1.71 -3.38
C TRP A 15 -9.25 -2.21 -4.76
N LEU A 16 -8.48 -1.95 -5.83
CA LEU A 16 -8.80 -2.44 -7.17
C LEU A 16 -8.73 -3.97 -7.25
N LEU A 17 -7.73 -4.59 -6.63
CA LEU A 17 -7.54 -6.05 -6.63
C LEU A 17 -8.66 -6.77 -5.89
N LEU A 18 -9.16 -6.20 -4.78
CA LEU A 18 -10.30 -6.75 -4.05
C LEU A 18 -11.65 -6.42 -4.69
N SER A 19 -11.80 -5.25 -5.29
CA SER A 19 -13.10 -4.79 -5.81
C SER A 19 -13.36 -5.24 -7.25
N GLY A 20 -12.33 -5.27 -8.11
CA GLY A 20 -12.45 -5.63 -9.53
C GLY A 20 -13.31 -4.68 -10.37
N TYR A 21 -13.65 -3.49 -9.85
CA TYR A 21 -14.55 -2.55 -10.53
C TYR A 21 -13.80 -1.42 -11.23
N PHE A 22 -13.91 -1.38 -12.56
CA PHE A 22 -13.38 -0.31 -13.40
C PHE A 22 -14.47 0.51 -14.11
N ASP A 23 -15.66 -0.06 -14.28
CA ASP A 23 -16.71 0.50 -15.15
C ASP A 23 -17.66 1.47 -14.44
N LYS A 24 -17.62 1.56 -13.11
CA LYS A 24 -18.56 2.35 -12.31
C LYS A 24 -17.89 3.61 -11.74
N PRO A 25 -18.09 4.79 -12.36
CA PRO A 25 -17.36 6.02 -11.98
C PRO A 25 -17.69 6.50 -10.55
N LEU A 26 -18.91 6.27 -10.06
CA LEU A 26 -19.29 6.55 -8.68
C LEU A 26 -18.48 5.73 -7.67
N LEU A 27 -18.31 4.42 -7.93
CA LEU A 27 -17.53 3.53 -7.06
C LEU A 27 -16.04 3.89 -7.09
N LEU A 28 -15.52 4.27 -8.25
CA LEU A 28 -14.17 4.80 -8.40
C LEU A 28 -13.97 6.07 -7.57
N GLY A 29 -14.95 6.99 -7.56
CA GLY A 29 -14.91 8.19 -6.72
C GLY A 29 -14.88 7.86 -5.23
N PHE A 30 -15.75 6.93 -4.78
CA PHE A 30 -15.73 6.46 -3.39
C PHE A 30 -14.42 5.74 -3.02
N GLY A 31 -13.87 4.94 -3.93
CA GLY A 31 -12.56 4.29 -3.76
C GLY A 31 -11.44 5.30 -3.62
N ALA A 32 -11.37 6.29 -4.51
CA ALA A 32 -10.38 7.37 -4.43
C ALA A 32 -10.51 8.19 -3.14
N ALA A 33 -11.73 8.53 -2.72
CA ALA A 33 -11.98 9.22 -1.46
C ALA A 33 -11.55 8.38 -0.25
N SER A 34 -11.82 7.08 -0.26
CA SER A 34 -11.39 6.14 0.78
C SER A 34 -9.85 6.05 0.88
N VAL A 35 -9.15 5.93 -0.26
CA VAL A 35 -7.69 5.93 -0.30
C VAL A 35 -7.13 7.25 0.23
N ALA A 36 -7.67 8.39 -0.21
CA ALA A 36 -7.24 9.71 0.25
C ALA A 36 -7.42 9.88 1.76
N LEU A 37 -8.56 9.44 2.32
CA LEU A 37 -8.85 9.49 3.74
C LEU A 37 -7.90 8.58 4.53
N SER A 38 -7.64 7.38 4.04
CA SER A 38 -6.72 6.42 4.67
C SER A 38 -5.28 6.97 4.70
N VAL A 39 -4.83 7.57 3.61
CA VAL A 39 -3.52 8.24 3.52
C VAL A 39 -3.46 9.43 4.49
N TRP A 40 -4.51 10.24 4.55
CA TRP A 40 -4.59 11.36 5.49
C TRP A 40 -4.50 10.88 6.96
N LEU A 41 -5.20 9.80 7.31
CA LEU A 41 -5.10 9.18 8.64
C LEU A 41 -3.69 8.65 8.91
N ALA A 42 -3.05 7.99 7.94
CA ALA A 42 -1.69 7.47 8.09
C ALA A 42 -0.66 8.60 8.33
N VAL A 43 -0.83 9.74 7.65
CA VAL A 43 -0.01 10.93 7.87
C VAL A 43 -0.31 11.54 9.24
N ARG A 44 -1.59 11.67 9.61
CA ARG A 44 -2.02 12.21 10.92
C ARG A 44 -1.48 11.39 12.09
N ALA A 45 -1.40 10.07 11.92
CA ALA A 45 -0.96 9.12 12.93
C ALA A 45 0.57 8.97 13.03
N GLY A 46 1.36 9.67 12.20
CA GLY A 46 2.82 9.55 12.22
C GLY A 46 3.33 8.16 11.80
N VAL A 47 2.50 7.32 11.18
CA VAL A 47 2.91 5.99 10.66
C VAL A 47 4.01 6.12 9.61
N LEU A 48 4.02 7.28 8.95
CA LEU A 48 4.99 7.68 7.96
C LEU A 48 6.22 8.40 8.52
N ASP A 49 6.38 8.46 9.84
CA ASP A 49 7.60 9.00 10.44
C ASP A 49 8.77 8.02 10.28
N GLY A 50 9.98 8.58 10.20
CA GLY A 50 11.22 7.89 9.83
C GLY A 50 11.72 6.87 10.84
N GLU A 51 11.06 6.72 12.00
CA GLU A 51 11.54 5.85 13.07
C GLU A 51 11.15 4.37 12.90
N GLY A 52 10.15 4.08 12.05
CA GLY A 52 9.60 2.72 11.90
C GLY A 52 10.06 1.94 10.67
N VAL A 53 10.76 2.55 9.72
CA VAL A 53 11.16 1.89 8.47
C VAL A 53 12.68 1.81 8.41
N PRO A 54 13.28 0.63 8.61
CA PRO A 54 14.68 0.44 8.28
C PRO A 54 14.82 0.65 6.77
N GLU A 55 15.35 1.82 6.39
CA GLU A 55 15.44 2.33 5.02
C GLU A 55 16.27 1.43 4.09
N GLY A 56 16.92 0.40 4.63
CA GLY A 56 17.74 -0.59 3.90
C GLY A 56 17.16 -2.00 3.77
N LEU A 57 16.00 -2.33 4.35
CA LEU A 57 15.50 -3.73 4.40
C LEU A 57 14.58 -4.12 3.23
N MET A 58 14.12 -3.18 2.42
CA MET A 58 13.05 -3.43 1.43
C MET A 58 13.38 -4.39 0.28
N PRO A 59 14.60 -4.43 -0.31
CA PRO A 59 14.85 -5.38 -1.40
C PRO A 59 15.04 -6.82 -0.89
N GLY A 60 15.58 -6.99 0.32
CA GLY A 60 15.84 -8.31 0.90
C GLY A 60 14.58 -9.09 1.27
N VAL A 61 13.52 -8.38 1.68
CA VAL A 61 12.26 -9.01 2.10
C VAL A 61 11.58 -9.76 0.95
N PHE A 62 11.54 -9.20 -0.25
CA PHE A 62 10.92 -9.88 -1.41
C PHE A 62 11.68 -11.15 -1.82
N ILE A 63 13.02 -11.10 -1.79
CA ILE A 63 13.88 -12.26 -2.10
C ILE A 63 13.69 -13.34 -1.05
N TYR A 64 13.71 -12.97 0.23
CA TYR A 64 13.48 -13.90 1.33
C TYR A 64 12.08 -14.52 1.27
N TRP A 65 11.07 -13.74 0.88
CA TRP A 65 9.70 -14.23 0.74
C TRP A 65 9.56 -15.22 -0.42
N PHE A 66 10.21 -14.96 -1.56
CA PHE A 66 10.27 -15.92 -2.66
C PHE A 66 11.02 -17.19 -2.28
N TRP A 67 12.15 -17.06 -1.58
CA TRP A 67 12.92 -18.20 -1.08
C TRP A 67 12.11 -19.06 -0.09
N LEU A 68 11.43 -18.44 0.88
CA LEU A 68 10.54 -19.15 1.81
C LEU A 68 9.42 -19.90 1.10
N PHE A 69 8.86 -19.32 0.05
CA PHE A 69 7.79 -19.96 -0.73
C PHE A 69 8.27 -21.24 -1.41
N VAL A 70 9.54 -21.29 -1.84
CA VAL A 70 10.17 -22.48 -2.43
C VAL A 70 10.56 -23.49 -1.36
N GLU A 71 11.05 -23.05 -0.20
CA GLU A 71 11.54 -23.92 0.87
C GLU A 71 10.38 -24.63 1.63
N ILE A 72 9.25 -23.94 1.81
CA ILE A 72 8.07 -24.48 2.52
C ILE A 72 7.08 -25.17 1.55
N GLY A 73 7.12 -24.81 0.26
CA GLY A 73 6.21 -25.28 -0.78
C GLY A 73 6.51 -26.68 -1.32
#